data_AF-A0A5B9EF95-F1
#
_entry.id   AF-A0A5B9EF95-F1
#
_cell.length_a   1.000
_cell.length_b   1.000
_cell.length_c   1.000
_cell.angle_alpha   90.00
_cell.angle_beta   90.00
_cell.angle_gamma   90.00
#
_symmetry.space_group_name_H-M   'P 1'
#
loop_
_entity.id
_entity.type
_entity.pdbx_description
1 polymer ?
#
loop_
_entity_poly.entity_id
_entity_poly.type
_entity_poly.pdbx_seq_one_letter_code
_entity_poly.pdbx_strand_id
1 'polypeptide(L)'
;MRIDHNGNVGIGTTSPSALLSVGSSSQFQVNSAGAISTSGGLSVGGNQVINSSGVWVGPSSGLVGPQGPAGPAGATGPAGASPWGLSGSNTYYTSGNVGIGTSTPQGILDVTPPVGGLLVSGVNLDPQWGSLDMSKVANSAKLVTGWNRTGGDGEADFMANRGGGGGGGFAFYDVTNNGTVNSLLRLHGNGNVGIGTTNPQKKLHIAGDVEIDGQLFFGGIAQGQSAPYAGCGADYAESVDVTGDRTKYEPGDVLVIDPKAPGKFLKSNEAYSTMASGVYSTKPGFVGRFHEASDPASADEIPMAMLGRVPTKVTAENGPIQVGDLLVTSSTMGYAMKGTDRSRLVGAVIGKALGSLDSGTGTIMVLITLQ
;
A
#
# COMPACT_ATOMS: atom_id res chain seq x y z
N MET A 1 92.48 -33.15 -48.76
CA MET A 1 92.47 -31.79 -49.34
C MET A 1 93.64 -31.68 -50.31
N ARG A 2 93.43 -31.11 -51.48
CA ARG A 2 94.45 -30.86 -52.52
C ARG A 2 94.41 -29.37 -52.88
N ILE A 3 95.57 -28.78 -53.17
CA ILE A 3 95.66 -27.48 -53.84
C ILE A 3 96.29 -27.74 -55.22
N ASP A 4 95.67 -27.27 -56.30
CA ASP A 4 96.22 -27.42 -57.64
C ASP A 4 97.22 -26.30 -57.99
N HIS A 5 97.87 -26.39 -59.16
CA HIS A 5 98.86 -25.40 -59.61
C HIS A 5 98.25 -24.03 -59.93
N ASN A 6 96.92 -23.91 -59.98
CA ASN A 6 96.20 -22.66 -60.17
C ASN A 6 95.73 -22.06 -58.83
N GLY A 7 96.05 -22.70 -57.70
CA GLY A 7 95.66 -22.25 -56.35
C GLY A 7 94.25 -22.68 -55.93
N ASN A 8 93.57 -23.54 -56.69
CA ASN A 8 92.23 -24.02 -56.34
C ASN A 8 92.32 -25.08 -55.23
N VAL A 9 91.45 -24.98 -54.24
CA VAL A 9 91.34 -25.91 -53.12
C VAL A 9 90.27 -26.97 -53.39
N GLY A 10 90.70 -28.22 -53.49
CA GLY A 10 89.83 -29.40 -53.57
C GLY A 10 89.69 -30.12 -52.23
N ILE A 11 88.48 -30.32 -51.74
CA ILE A 11 88.19 -31.17 -50.57
C ILE A 11 87.35 -32.35 -51.04
N GLY A 12 87.93 -33.55 -51.05
CA GLY A 12 87.25 -34.75 -51.55
C GLY A 12 87.27 -34.94 -53.07
N THR A 13 87.86 -34.01 -53.83
CA THR A 13 88.18 -34.16 -55.25
C THR A 13 89.68 -34.02 -55.48
N THR A 14 90.20 -34.78 -56.44
CA THR A 14 91.58 -34.62 -56.94
C THR A 14 91.66 -33.62 -58.09
N SER A 15 90.55 -33.17 -58.66
CA SER A 15 90.53 -32.23 -59.79
C SER A 15 89.58 -31.07 -59.47
N PRO A 16 89.99 -30.09 -58.64
CA PRO A 16 89.15 -28.93 -58.34
C PRO A 16 88.93 -28.10 -59.60
N SER A 17 87.68 -27.70 -59.83
CA SER A 17 87.25 -26.95 -61.03
C SER A 17 86.95 -25.47 -60.76
N ALA A 18 87.03 -25.06 -59.49
CA ALA A 18 86.83 -23.68 -59.01
C ALA A 18 87.72 -23.43 -57.77
N LEU A 19 87.88 -22.16 -57.36
CA LEU A 19 88.75 -21.74 -56.25
C LEU A 19 88.55 -22.58 -54.98
N LEU A 20 87.31 -22.96 -54.68
CA LEU A 20 86.99 -24.01 -53.73
C LEU A 20 86.07 -25.02 -54.42
N SER A 21 86.43 -26.30 -54.40
CA SER A 21 85.62 -27.42 -54.89
C SER A 21 85.52 -28.50 -53.80
N VAL A 22 84.30 -28.88 -53.42
CA VAL A 22 84.04 -29.86 -52.36
C VAL A 22 83.21 -31.02 -52.90
N GLY A 23 83.62 -32.24 -52.52
CA GLY A 23 83.01 -33.51 -52.92
C GLY A 23 83.69 -34.15 -54.14
N SER A 24 83.49 -35.46 -54.33
CA SER A 24 84.17 -36.27 -55.37
C SER A 24 83.95 -35.80 -56.80
N SER A 25 82.86 -35.08 -57.03
CA SER A 25 82.48 -34.54 -58.34
C SER A 25 82.31 -33.02 -58.32
N SER A 26 82.96 -32.33 -57.36
CA SER A 26 82.82 -30.88 -57.16
C SER A 26 81.35 -30.44 -56.94
N GLN A 27 80.64 -31.16 -56.05
CA GLN A 27 79.23 -30.93 -55.74
C GLN A 27 78.94 -29.58 -55.10
N PHE A 28 79.92 -28.93 -54.47
CA PHE A 28 79.87 -27.55 -54.02
C PHE A 28 81.10 -26.80 -54.53
N GLN A 29 80.90 -25.69 -55.21
CA GLN A 29 81.96 -24.89 -55.81
C GLN A 29 81.80 -23.41 -55.49
N VAL A 30 82.92 -22.73 -55.28
CA VAL A 30 83.01 -21.26 -55.22
C VAL A 30 84.03 -20.81 -56.25
N ASN A 31 83.61 -20.00 -57.22
CA ASN A 31 84.50 -19.50 -58.28
C ASN A 31 85.20 -18.18 -57.87
N SER A 32 86.03 -17.64 -58.76
CA SER A 32 86.79 -16.40 -58.52
C SER A 32 85.94 -15.13 -58.37
N ALA A 33 84.68 -15.16 -58.79
CA ALA A 33 83.71 -14.08 -58.57
C ALA A 33 82.91 -14.26 -57.26
N GLY A 34 83.18 -15.32 -56.49
CA GLY A 34 82.43 -15.66 -55.28
C GLY A 34 81.08 -16.32 -55.52
N ALA A 35 80.75 -16.68 -56.78
CA ALA A 35 79.52 -17.38 -57.09
C ALA A 35 79.57 -18.83 -56.59
N ILE A 36 78.51 -19.25 -55.90
CA ILE A 36 78.34 -20.60 -55.38
C ILE A 36 77.57 -21.44 -56.41
N SER A 37 78.11 -22.61 -56.77
CA SER A 37 77.42 -23.61 -57.59
C SER A 37 77.32 -24.92 -56.83
N THR A 38 76.13 -25.53 -56.85
CA THR A 38 75.87 -26.79 -56.14
C THR A 38 75.09 -27.76 -57.01
N SER A 39 75.38 -29.07 -56.93
CA SER A 39 74.62 -30.09 -57.67
C SER A 39 73.30 -30.51 -57.01
N GLY A 40 73.15 -30.30 -55.69
CA GLY A 40 72.00 -30.77 -54.89
C GLY A 40 71.05 -29.68 -54.39
N GLY A 41 71.27 -28.41 -54.78
CA GLY A 41 70.58 -27.25 -54.23
C GLY A 41 71.27 -26.66 -52.97
N LEU A 42 70.81 -25.50 -52.54
CA LEU A 42 71.31 -24.76 -51.38
C LEU A 42 70.23 -24.72 -50.29
N SER A 43 70.59 -25.09 -49.06
CA SER A 43 69.69 -25.05 -47.90
C SER A 43 70.24 -24.13 -46.82
N VAL A 44 69.36 -23.40 -46.12
CA VAL A 44 69.69 -22.56 -44.97
C VAL A 44 68.83 -23.01 -43.79
N GLY A 45 69.47 -23.35 -42.66
CA GLY A 45 68.76 -23.86 -41.48
C GLY A 45 68.00 -25.18 -41.72
N GLY A 46 68.48 -26.02 -42.65
CA GLY A 46 67.85 -27.28 -43.04
C GLY A 46 66.75 -27.17 -44.11
N ASN A 47 66.31 -25.95 -44.46
CA ASN A 47 65.29 -25.72 -45.49
C ASN A 47 65.94 -25.41 -46.84
N GLN A 48 65.56 -26.12 -47.89
CA GLN A 48 66.05 -25.86 -49.25
C GLN A 48 65.52 -24.51 -49.75
N VAL A 49 66.42 -23.62 -50.17
CA VAL A 49 66.10 -22.28 -50.69
C VAL A 49 66.38 -22.15 -52.19
N ILE A 50 67.29 -22.97 -52.73
CA ILE A 50 67.53 -23.13 -54.17
C ILE A 50 67.53 -24.63 -54.47
N ASN A 51 66.75 -25.09 -55.45
CA ASN A 51 66.71 -26.50 -55.84
C ASN A 51 67.91 -26.88 -56.74
N SER A 52 68.03 -28.17 -57.08
CA SER A 52 69.10 -28.68 -57.96
C SER A 52 69.06 -28.14 -59.39
N SER A 53 67.97 -27.49 -59.80
CA SER A 53 67.82 -26.81 -61.09
C SER A 53 68.15 -25.31 -61.01
N GLY A 54 68.64 -24.81 -59.87
CA GLY A 54 68.98 -23.39 -59.69
C GLY A 54 67.77 -22.47 -59.50
N VAL A 55 66.57 -23.03 -59.35
CA VAL A 55 65.34 -22.27 -59.12
C VAL A 55 65.19 -22.01 -57.63
N TRP A 56 64.85 -20.78 -57.29
CA TRP A 56 64.51 -20.41 -55.93
C TRP A 56 63.21 -21.12 -55.51
N VAL A 57 63.28 -21.92 -54.45
CA VAL A 57 62.17 -22.75 -53.91
C VAL A 57 61.81 -22.38 -52.46
N GLY A 58 62.33 -21.25 -51.98
CA GLY A 58 61.93 -20.70 -50.68
C GLY A 58 60.49 -20.13 -50.68
N PRO A 59 60.03 -19.57 -49.55
CA PRO A 59 58.75 -18.85 -49.45
C PRO A 59 58.82 -17.44 -50.05
N SER A 60 57.78 -16.98 -50.78
CA SER A 60 57.84 -15.81 -51.71
C SER A 60 58.30 -14.48 -51.09
N SER A 61 58.32 -14.41 -49.77
CA SER A 61 58.79 -13.30 -48.95
C SER A 61 60.29 -13.36 -48.56
N GLY A 62 61.05 -14.36 -49.03
CA GLY A 62 62.40 -14.65 -48.53
C GLY A 62 62.36 -15.34 -47.15
N LEU A 63 63.54 -15.65 -46.58
CA LEU A 63 63.61 -16.19 -45.21
C LEU A 63 63.04 -15.14 -44.25
N VAL A 64 61.88 -15.45 -43.64
CA VAL A 64 61.21 -14.55 -42.70
C VAL A 64 62.06 -14.49 -41.42
N GLY A 65 62.56 -13.30 -41.08
CA GLY A 65 63.25 -13.07 -39.81
C GLY A 65 62.32 -13.27 -38.60
N PRO A 66 62.83 -13.27 -37.36
CA PRO A 66 61.98 -13.34 -36.18
C PRO A 66 60.90 -12.25 -36.25
N GLN A 67 59.63 -12.63 -36.03
CA GLN A 67 58.51 -11.70 -36.00
C GLN A 67 58.82 -10.60 -34.99
N GLY A 68 58.81 -9.35 -35.45
CA GLY A 68 58.99 -8.20 -34.55
C GLY A 68 57.92 -8.20 -33.44
N PRO A 69 58.17 -7.52 -32.31
CA PRO A 69 57.16 -7.40 -31.27
C PRO A 69 55.83 -6.91 -31.86
N ALA A 70 54.71 -7.44 -31.36
CA ALA A 70 53.39 -7.02 -31.78
C ALA A 70 53.29 -5.49 -31.73
N GLY A 71 52.79 -4.88 -32.81
CA GLY A 71 52.56 -3.44 -32.83
C GLY A 71 51.62 -3.02 -31.71
N PRO A 72 51.67 -1.76 -31.27
CA PRO A 72 50.73 -1.24 -30.28
C PRO A 72 49.29 -1.50 -30.75
N ALA A 73 48.41 -1.86 -29.80
CA ALA A 73 46.99 -2.03 -30.07
C ALA A 73 46.44 -0.78 -30.79
N GLY A 74 45.64 -1.01 -31.85
CA GLY A 74 44.98 0.08 -32.56
C GLY A 74 44.10 0.90 -31.62
N ALA A 75 43.87 2.17 -31.97
CA ALA A 75 42.97 3.03 -31.19
C ALA A 75 41.59 2.38 -31.05
N THR A 76 41.01 2.45 -29.85
CA THR A 76 39.63 2.04 -29.60
C THR A 76 38.71 2.76 -30.60
N GLY A 77 37.85 2.01 -31.28
CA GLY A 77 36.89 2.58 -32.23
C GLY A 77 35.99 3.64 -31.58
N PRO A 78 35.39 4.55 -32.37
CA PRO A 78 34.51 5.58 -31.83
C PRO A 78 33.34 4.94 -31.04
N ALA A 79 33.03 5.51 -29.88
CA ALA A 79 31.83 5.14 -29.14
C ALA A 79 30.61 5.30 -30.07
N GLY A 80 29.75 4.28 -30.13
CA GLY A 80 28.52 4.35 -30.92
C GLY A 80 27.70 5.60 -30.57
N ALA A 81 26.91 6.10 -31.53
CA ALA A 81 26.08 7.27 -31.30
C ALA A 81 25.18 7.06 -30.07
N SER A 82 25.19 8.02 -29.14
CA SER A 82 24.30 8.01 -27.98
C SER A 82 22.84 8.02 -28.46
N PRO A 83 21.95 7.15 -27.93
CA PRO A 83 20.53 7.25 -28.24
C PRO A 83 19.91 8.54 -27.69
N TRP A 84 20.56 9.18 -26.71
CA TRP A 84 20.13 10.42 -26.09
C TRP A 84 20.65 11.64 -26.85
N GLY A 85 19.75 12.58 -27.14
CA GLY A 85 20.07 13.92 -27.67
C GLY A 85 20.25 14.95 -26.57
N LEU A 86 20.86 16.08 -26.91
CA LEU A 86 21.04 17.24 -26.02
C LEU A 86 20.30 18.47 -26.57
N SER A 87 19.64 19.22 -25.70
CA SER A 87 19.08 20.55 -25.97
C SER A 87 19.50 21.49 -24.86
N GLY A 88 20.55 22.29 -25.12
CA GLY A 88 21.24 23.04 -24.08
C GLY A 88 21.83 22.10 -23.02
N SER A 89 21.47 22.30 -21.75
CA SER A 89 21.87 21.44 -20.63
C SER A 89 20.95 20.24 -20.37
N ASN A 90 19.92 20.04 -21.23
CA ASN A 90 18.95 18.96 -21.05
C ASN A 90 19.28 17.76 -21.95
N THR A 91 19.23 16.56 -21.39
CA THR A 91 19.33 15.29 -22.12
C THR A 91 17.94 14.71 -22.36
N TYR A 92 17.65 14.22 -23.57
CA TYR A 92 16.32 13.70 -23.91
C TYR A 92 16.35 12.50 -24.88
N TYR A 93 15.23 11.76 -24.90
CA TYR A 93 14.96 10.66 -25.83
C TYR A 93 13.54 10.80 -26.37
N THR A 94 13.38 10.78 -27.69
CA THR A 94 12.10 11.05 -28.37
C THR A 94 11.52 9.83 -29.09
N SER A 95 12.16 8.67 -29.01
CA SER A 95 11.82 7.52 -29.84
C SER A 95 11.58 6.26 -29.02
N GLY A 96 10.34 5.99 -28.63
CA GLY A 96 9.98 4.81 -27.85
C GLY A 96 10.15 5.00 -26.34
N ASN A 97 10.27 3.88 -25.62
CA ASN A 97 10.24 3.83 -24.15
C ASN A 97 11.64 3.68 -23.56
N VAL A 98 11.81 4.11 -22.31
CA VAL A 98 13.06 3.97 -21.55
C VAL A 98 12.89 2.90 -20.48
N GLY A 99 13.73 1.87 -20.52
CA GLY A 99 13.79 0.82 -19.50
C GLY A 99 15.04 0.95 -18.62
N ILE A 100 14.87 0.88 -17.29
CA ILE A 100 15.96 0.76 -16.32
C ILE A 100 15.78 -0.56 -15.57
N GLY A 101 16.73 -1.48 -15.74
CA GLY A 101 16.60 -2.85 -15.21
C GLY A 101 15.70 -3.78 -16.05
N THR A 102 15.19 -3.30 -17.19
CA THR A 102 14.39 -4.09 -18.15
C THR A 102 14.74 -3.73 -19.58
N SER A 103 14.77 -4.72 -20.48
CA SER A 103 14.89 -4.52 -21.93
C SER A 103 13.54 -4.47 -22.66
N THR A 104 12.44 -4.68 -21.93
CA THR A 104 11.06 -4.72 -22.45
C THR A 104 10.14 -3.78 -21.66
N PRO A 105 10.39 -2.46 -21.69
CA PRO A 105 9.63 -1.48 -20.91
C PRO A 105 8.14 -1.48 -21.27
N GLN A 106 7.27 -1.52 -20.25
CA GLN A 106 5.80 -1.60 -20.41
C GLN A 106 5.09 -0.23 -20.53
N GLY A 107 5.83 0.87 -20.34
CA GLY A 107 5.36 2.25 -20.38
C GLY A 107 6.51 3.19 -20.77
N ILE A 108 6.23 4.49 -20.88
CA ILE A 108 7.21 5.48 -21.38
C ILE A 108 8.50 5.51 -20.56
N LEU A 109 8.40 5.27 -19.25
CA LEU A 109 9.52 4.98 -18.38
C LEU A 109 9.17 3.77 -17.50
N ASP A 110 9.98 2.73 -17.58
CA ASP A 110 9.83 1.52 -16.79
C ASP A 110 11.10 1.23 -15.99
N VAL A 111 11.00 1.37 -14.67
CA VAL A 111 12.08 1.09 -13.72
C VAL A 111 11.73 -0.22 -13.00
N THR A 112 12.45 -1.29 -13.32
CA THR A 112 12.23 -2.65 -12.79
C THR A 112 13.47 -3.14 -12.03
N PRO A 113 13.69 -2.67 -10.79
CA PRO A 113 14.71 -3.23 -9.91
C PRO A 113 14.26 -4.60 -9.33
N PRO A 114 15.12 -5.31 -8.60
CA PRO A 114 14.77 -6.61 -8.00
C PRO A 114 13.59 -6.58 -7.02
N VAL A 115 13.27 -5.43 -6.41
CA VAL A 115 12.16 -5.27 -5.47
C VAL A 115 11.44 -3.95 -5.73
N GLY A 116 10.15 -4.04 -6.07
CA GLY A 116 9.33 -2.87 -6.40
C GLY A 116 9.73 -2.21 -7.72
N GLY A 117 9.19 -1.03 -8.01
CA GLY A 117 9.55 -0.27 -9.19
C GLY A 117 8.61 0.91 -9.48
N LEU A 118 8.89 1.60 -10.58
CA LEU A 118 8.08 2.71 -11.07
C LEU A 118 7.73 2.47 -12.52
N LEU A 119 6.45 2.60 -12.85
CA LEU A 119 5.98 2.66 -14.22
C LEU A 119 5.31 4.01 -14.47
N VAL A 120 5.88 4.79 -15.37
CA VAL A 120 5.19 5.94 -15.95
C VAL A 120 4.49 5.46 -17.21
N SER A 121 3.17 5.45 -17.15
CA SER A 121 2.29 4.83 -18.15
C SER A 121 2.34 5.53 -19.50
N GLY A 122 2.23 6.86 -19.50
CA GLY A 122 2.01 7.66 -20.71
C GLY A 122 0.62 7.48 -21.34
N VAL A 123 -0.26 6.65 -20.78
CA VAL A 123 -1.67 6.46 -21.21
C VAL A 123 -2.64 6.64 -20.05
N ASN A 124 -3.95 6.73 -20.37
CA ASN A 124 -5.01 6.88 -19.38
C ASN A 124 -5.08 5.66 -18.45
N LEU A 125 -5.20 5.90 -17.15
CA LEU A 125 -5.32 4.87 -16.11
C LEU A 125 -6.78 4.51 -15.81
N ASP A 126 -7.74 5.28 -16.31
CA ASP A 126 -9.17 5.02 -16.19
C ASP A 126 -9.58 3.74 -16.95
N PRO A 127 -10.10 2.71 -16.26
CA PRO A 127 -10.57 1.48 -16.89
C PRO A 127 -11.70 1.69 -17.91
N GLN A 128 -12.40 2.82 -17.90
CA GLN A 128 -13.56 3.09 -18.75
C GLN A 128 -13.22 3.57 -20.17
N TRP A 129 -12.02 4.12 -20.44
CA TRP A 129 -11.73 4.87 -21.68
C TRP A 129 -10.44 4.50 -22.42
N GLY A 130 -10.07 3.22 -22.47
CA GLY A 130 -8.89 2.74 -23.20
C GLY A 130 -7.64 2.71 -22.31
N SER A 131 -7.75 1.95 -21.23
CA SER A 131 -6.78 1.82 -20.16
C SER A 131 -5.45 1.21 -20.62
N LEU A 132 -4.40 1.46 -19.83
CA LEU A 132 -3.27 0.53 -19.75
C LEU A 132 -3.81 -0.91 -19.71
N ASP A 133 -3.25 -1.76 -20.55
CA ASP A 133 -3.44 -3.21 -20.41
C ASP A 133 -2.91 -3.65 -19.03
N MET A 134 -3.83 -3.86 -18.09
CA MET A 134 -3.53 -4.20 -16.70
C MET A 134 -2.76 -5.51 -16.56
N SER A 135 -2.77 -6.37 -17.58
CA SER A 135 -1.96 -7.58 -17.59
C SER A 135 -0.45 -7.27 -17.57
N LYS A 136 -0.04 -6.12 -18.11
CA LYS A 136 1.37 -5.67 -18.16
C LYS A 136 1.95 -5.26 -16.81
N VAL A 137 1.07 -4.92 -15.86
CA VAL A 137 1.45 -4.53 -14.50
C VAL A 137 1.02 -5.55 -13.45
N ALA A 138 0.40 -6.65 -13.86
CA ALA A 138 -0.02 -7.71 -12.97
C ALA A 138 1.18 -8.26 -12.16
N ASN A 139 1.00 -8.34 -10.84
CA ASN A 139 2.02 -8.80 -9.89
C ASN A 139 3.37 -8.07 -9.95
N SER A 140 3.43 -6.88 -10.56
CA SER A 140 4.69 -6.15 -10.77
C SER A 140 5.25 -5.49 -9.50
N ALA A 141 4.42 -5.30 -8.46
CA ALA A 141 4.77 -4.54 -7.26
C ALA A 141 5.22 -3.09 -7.56
N LYS A 142 4.85 -2.54 -8.72
CA LYS A 142 5.20 -1.18 -9.14
C LYS A 142 4.20 -0.15 -8.62
N LEU A 143 4.72 1.04 -8.33
CA LEU A 143 3.92 2.25 -8.39
C LEU A 143 3.68 2.58 -9.86
N VAL A 144 2.43 2.69 -10.26
CA VAL A 144 2.04 3.14 -11.59
C VAL A 144 1.49 4.56 -11.46
N THR A 145 2.01 5.47 -12.28
CA THR A 145 1.53 6.84 -12.36
C THR A 145 1.16 7.19 -13.80
N GLY A 146 0.12 8.01 -13.93
CA GLY A 146 -0.40 8.46 -15.20
C GLY A 146 -1.40 9.59 -15.03
N TRP A 147 -1.87 10.11 -16.15
CA TRP A 147 -2.87 11.17 -16.18
C TRP A 147 -4.21 10.57 -16.62
N ASN A 148 -5.27 10.85 -15.87
CA ASN A 148 -6.63 10.52 -16.27
C ASN A 148 -7.27 11.77 -16.90
N ARG A 149 -7.69 11.70 -18.17
CA ARG A 149 -8.50 12.78 -18.78
C ARG A 149 -9.57 12.22 -19.69
N THR A 150 -10.79 12.67 -19.44
CA THR A 150 -11.75 13.06 -20.50
C THR A 150 -12.40 14.41 -20.12
N GLY A 151 -12.86 15.20 -21.10
CA GLY A 151 -13.79 16.31 -20.88
C GLY A 151 -13.30 17.64 -20.25
N GLY A 152 -12.24 17.66 -19.44
CA GLY A 152 -11.77 18.90 -18.78
C GLY A 152 -11.44 18.75 -17.29
N ASP A 153 -11.85 17.66 -16.65
CA ASP A 153 -11.71 17.39 -15.21
C ASP A 153 -10.56 16.41 -14.92
N GLY A 154 -9.38 16.62 -15.50
CA GLY A 154 -8.30 15.64 -15.40
C GLY A 154 -7.71 15.50 -14.00
N GLU A 155 -7.44 14.26 -13.57
CA GLU A 155 -6.76 13.94 -12.32
C GLU A 155 -5.45 13.18 -12.55
N ALA A 156 -4.51 13.30 -11.61
CA ALA A 156 -3.29 12.51 -11.59
C ALA A 156 -3.54 11.25 -10.77
N ASP A 157 -3.37 10.09 -11.41
CA ASP A 157 -3.64 8.80 -10.78
C ASP A 157 -2.35 8.15 -10.30
N PHE A 158 -2.46 7.58 -9.10
CA PHE A 158 -1.44 6.73 -8.50
C PHE A 158 -2.06 5.37 -8.19
N MET A 159 -1.46 4.31 -8.73
CA MET A 159 -1.89 2.94 -8.45
C MET A 159 -0.74 2.14 -7.85
N ALA A 160 -0.98 1.57 -6.68
CA ALA A 160 -0.07 0.60 -6.08
C ALA A 160 -0.47 -0.82 -6.54
N ASN A 161 0.37 -1.46 -7.36
CA ASN A 161 0.19 -2.88 -7.65
C ASN A 161 0.67 -3.70 -6.45
N ARG A 162 -0.15 -4.63 -5.95
CA ARG A 162 0.14 -5.37 -4.71
C ARG A 162 1.25 -6.43 -4.87
N GLY A 163 1.74 -6.66 -6.09
CA GLY A 163 2.59 -7.82 -6.39
C GLY A 163 1.82 -9.13 -6.26
N GLY A 164 2.54 -10.25 -6.20
CA GLY A 164 1.96 -11.57 -5.90
C GLY A 164 1.50 -11.76 -4.43
N GLY A 165 1.65 -10.75 -3.56
CA GLY A 165 1.30 -10.80 -2.14
C GLY A 165 -0.01 -10.06 -1.80
N GLY A 166 -0.73 -10.52 -0.77
CA GLY A 166 -2.10 -10.05 -0.45
C GLY A 166 -2.21 -8.67 0.23
N GLY A 167 -1.11 -8.10 0.74
CA GLY A 167 -1.13 -6.89 1.58
C GLY A 167 -1.44 -5.60 0.82
N GLY A 168 -0.57 -5.21 -0.13
CA GLY A 168 -0.70 -4.04 -1.01
C GLY A 168 -1.11 -2.69 -0.39
N GLY A 169 -1.31 -1.68 -1.25
CA GLY A 169 -1.78 -0.35 -0.87
C GLY A 169 -0.67 0.70 -0.77
N PHE A 170 -0.96 1.82 -0.09
CA PHE A 170 -0.06 2.96 0.07
C PHE A 170 0.35 3.12 1.53
N ALA A 171 1.60 3.51 1.76
CA ALA A 171 2.09 3.90 3.07
C ALA A 171 2.95 5.14 2.93
N PHE A 172 2.71 6.11 3.81
CA PHE A 172 3.43 7.36 3.89
C PHE A 172 4.26 7.33 5.17
N TYR A 173 5.56 7.49 5.00
CA TYR A 173 6.52 7.46 6.09
C TYR A 173 7.23 8.79 6.22
N ASP A 174 7.56 9.14 7.46
CA ASP A 174 8.60 10.12 7.77
C ASP A 174 9.90 9.37 8.09
N VAL A 175 11.03 9.94 7.69
CA VAL A 175 12.35 9.42 8.04
C VAL A 175 13.10 10.51 8.76
N THR A 176 13.39 10.30 10.04
CA THR A 176 14.10 11.29 10.86
C THR A 176 15.53 11.48 10.36
N ASN A 177 16.19 12.57 10.77
CA ASN A 177 17.61 12.81 10.48
C ASN A 177 18.55 11.69 10.99
N ASN A 178 18.06 10.84 11.91
CA ASN A 178 18.79 9.69 12.44
C ASN A 178 18.41 8.37 11.74
N GLY A 179 17.62 8.41 10.67
CA GLY A 179 17.21 7.24 9.88
C GLY A 179 16.07 6.42 10.47
N THR A 180 15.36 6.93 11.49
CA THR A 180 14.19 6.23 12.04
C THR A 180 12.99 6.41 11.12
N VAL A 181 12.33 5.32 10.73
CA VAL A 181 11.15 5.33 9.85
C VAL A 181 9.87 5.32 10.68
N ASN A 182 9.06 6.36 10.55
CA ASN A 182 7.77 6.51 11.24
C ASN A 182 6.61 6.37 10.25
N SER A 183 5.63 5.52 10.54
CA SER A 183 4.41 5.39 9.73
C SER A 183 3.43 6.52 10.06
N LEU A 184 3.12 7.39 9.08
CA LEU A 184 2.19 8.51 9.26
C LEU A 184 0.76 8.12 8.88
N LEU A 185 0.60 7.65 7.65
CA LEU A 185 -0.68 7.31 7.03
C LEU A 185 -0.53 6.00 6.25
N ARG A 186 -1.50 5.10 6.39
CA ARG A 186 -1.52 3.84 5.65
C ARG A 186 -2.87 3.58 5.03
N LEU A 187 -2.90 3.31 3.73
CA LEU A 187 -4.07 2.84 3.00
C LEU A 187 -3.83 1.38 2.65
N HIS A 188 -4.46 0.45 3.36
CA HIS A 188 -4.44 -0.95 2.98
C HIS A 188 -5.22 -1.14 1.68
N GLY A 189 -4.81 -2.07 0.83
CA GLY A 189 -5.55 -2.28 -0.43
C GLY A 189 -6.95 -2.93 -0.25
N ASN A 190 -7.39 -3.21 0.98
CA ASN A 190 -8.81 -3.50 1.28
C ASN A 190 -9.65 -2.21 1.51
N GLY A 191 -9.02 -1.05 1.35
CA GLY A 191 -9.62 0.28 1.53
C GLY A 191 -9.66 0.76 2.98
N ASN A 192 -8.97 0.12 3.92
CA ASN A 192 -8.85 0.63 5.28
C ASN A 192 -7.74 1.68 5.37
N VAL A 193 -8.04 2.81 6.01
CA VAL A 193 -7.12 3.92 6.26
C VAL A 193 -6.72 3.93 7.73
N GLY A 194 -5.43 3.92 8.00
CA GLY A 194 -4.83 4.02 9.34
C GLY A 194 -4.03 5.31 9.49
N ILE A 195 -4.25 6.05 10.58
CA ILE A 195 -3.42 7.20 11.00
C ILE A 195 -2.89 6.89 12.40
N GLY A 196 -1.57 6.96 12.58
CA GLY A 196 -0.92 6.55 13.84
C GLY A 196 -0.96 5.04 14.14
N THR A 197 -1.44 4.21 13.20
CA THR A 197 -1.51 2.75 13.33
C THR A 197 -1.17 2.03 12.03
N THR A 198 -0.50 0.88 12.12
CA THR A 198 -0.12 0.07 10.96
C THR A 198 -1.15 -1.02 10.63
N ASN A 199 -2.08 -1.31 11.54
CA ASN A 199 -3.07 -2.39 11.42
C ASN A 199 -4.53 -1.87 11.59
N PRO A 200 -5.04 -1.06 10.65
CA PRO A 200 -6.39 -0.49 10.73
C PRO A 200 -7.47 -1.58 10.68
N GLN A 201 -8.28 -1.68 11.75
CA GLN A 201 -9.37 -2.66 11.88
C GLN A 201 -10.70 -2.19 11.29
N LYS A 202 -10.79 -0.92 10.88
CA LYS A 202 -11.97 -0.26 10.33
C LYS A 202 -11.59 0.56 9.10
N LYS A 203 -12.60 1.06 8.36
CA LYS A 203 -12.38 1.85 7.15
C LYS A 203 -11.55 3.11 7.40
N LEU A 204 -11.76 3.75 8.55
CA LEU A 204 -10.87 4.78 9.10
C LEU A 204 -10.54 4.37 10.54
N HIS A 205 -9.27 4.20 10.87
CA HIS A 205 -8.77 3.93 12.22
C HIS A 205 -7.68 4.96 12.55
N ILE A 206 -7.97 5.83 13.50
CA ILE A 206 -7.03 6.81 14.02
C ILE A 206 -6.64 6.36 15.42
N ALA A 207 -5.35 6.12 15.65
CA ALA A 207 -4.81 5.84 16.98
C ALA A 207 -4.33 7.15 17.62
N GLY A 208 -5.24 7.83 18.32
CA GLY A 208 -5.02 9.13 18.93
C GLY A 208 -6.28 10.00 18.88
N ASP A 209 -6.13 11.27 19.24
CA ASP A 209 -7.21 12.24 19.24
C ASP A 209 -7.50 12.77 17.83
N VAL A 210 -8.74 13.22 17.61
CA VAL A 210 -9.19 13.81 16.35
C VAL A 210 -9.82 15.17 16.66
N GLU A 211 -9.27 16.22 16.07
CA GLU A 211 -9.85 17.56 16.09
C GLU A 211 -10.62 17.81 14.78
N ILE A 212 -11.84 18.35 14.89
CA ILE A 212 -12.71 18.67 13.76
C ILE A 212 -13.26 20.08 13.99
N ASP A 213 -12.75 21.06 13.24
CA ASP A 213 -13.21 22.47 13.31
C ASP A 213 -14.66 22.66 12.83
N GLY A 214 -15.17 21.70 12.06
CA GLY A 214 -16.52 21.68 11.50
C GLY A 214 -17.46 20.68 12.18
N GLN A 215 -18.45 20.21 11.43
CA GLN A 215 -19.40 19.20 11.89
C GLN A 215 -18.95 17.79 11.49
N LEU A 216 -19.09 16.83 12.40
CA LEU A 216 -18.94 15.41 12.10
C LEU A 216 -20.29 14.81 11.71
N PHE A 217 -20.43 14.40 10.45
CA PHE A 217 -21.61 13.70 9.96
C PHE A 217 -21.38 12.19 10.01
N PHE A 218 -22.22 11.46 10.75
CA PHE A 218 -22.23 10.01 10.74
C PHE A 218 -23.19 9.50 9.66
N GLY A 219 -22.66 9.08 8.51
CA GLY A 219 -23.45 8.48 7.43
C GLY A 219 -23.75 6.99 7.70
N GLY A 220 -25.01 6.56 7.52
CA GLY A 220 -25.36 5.13 7.57
C GLY A 220 -25.39 4.51 8.96
N ILE A 221 -25.75 5.29 9.99
CA ILE A 221 -26.05 4.77 11.33
C ILE A 221 -27.28 3.86 11.23
N ALA A 222 -27.04 2.58 10.90
CA ALA A 222 -28.06 1.56 11.01
C ALA A 222 -28.41 1.45 12.51
N GLN A 223 -29.68 1.66 12.82
CA GLN A 223 -30.21 1.45 14.17
C GLN A 223 -29.80 0.06 14.66
N GLY A 224 -28.95 -0.03 15.69
CA GLY A 224 -28.58 -1.30 16.31
C GLY A 224 -27.08 -1.63 16.42
N GLN A 225 -26.17 -0.70 16.09
CA GLN A 225 -24.77 -0.82 16.50
C GLN A 225 -24.48 0.33 17.46
N SER A 226 -23.90 -0.01 18.61
CA SER A 226 -23.56 0.85 19.74
C SER A 226 -22.67 2.03 19.34
N ALA A 227 -23.27 3.08 18.78
CA ALA A 227 -22.75 4.43 18.77
C ALA A 227 -23.75 5.31 19.54
N PRO A 228 -23.36 5.99 20.62
CA PRO A 228 -24.26 6.75 21.50
C PRO A 228 -24.87 8.01 20.87
N TYR A 229 -24.67 8.23 19.57
CA TYR A 229 -25.16 9.41 18.87
C TYR A 229 -25.99 9.01 17.64
N ALA A 230 -27.24 9.48 17.65
CA ALA A 230 -28.21 9.47 16.56
C ALA A 230 -29.01 8.16 16.37
N GLY A 231 -29.81 7.84 17.39
CA GLY A 231 -31.15 7.28 17.18
C GLY A 231 -32.16 8.41 17.00
N CYS A 232 -33.23 8.20 16.21
CA CYS A 232 -34.35 9.15 16.03
C CYS A 232 -35.20 9.35 17.32
N GLY A 233 -34.57 9.32 18.50
CA GLY A 233 -35.15 9.57 19.80
C GLY A 233 -35.08 11.05 20.16
N ALA A 234 -36.10 11.55 20.84
CA ALA A 234 -36.19 12.95 21.27
C ALA A 234 -35.87 13.12 22.76
N ASP A 235 -35.35 12.07 23.40
CA ASP A 235 -35.05 11.98 24.82
C ASP A 235 -33.57 11.67 25.07
N TYR A 236 -33.10 12.11 26.23
CA TYR A 236 -31.83 11.71 26.81
C TYR A 236 -32.12 10.69 27.90
N ALA A 237 -31.49 9.53 27.78
CA ALA A 237 -31.57 8.46 28.75
C ALA A 237 -30.21 8.17 29.37
N GLU A 238 -30.24 7.59 30.55
CA GLU A 238 -29.09 6.96 31.17
C GLU A 238 -29.31 5.44 31.18
N SER A 239 -28.26 4.67 30.88
CA SER A 239 -28.30 3.22 31.06
C SER A 239 -28.14 2.92 32.54
N VAL A 240 -29.17 2.36 33.16
CA VAL A 240 -29.25 2.17 34.60
C VAL A 240 -29.48 0.71 34.99
N ASP A 241 -28.96 0.35 36.15
CA ASP A 241 -29.23 -0.93 36.79
C ASP A 241 -30.65 -0.99 37.33
N VAL A 242 -31.32 -2.12 37.09
CA VAL A 242 -32.62 -2.40 37.69
C VAL A 242 -32.54 -3.44 38.80
N THR A 243 -33.48 -3.35 39.74
CA THR A 243 -33.66 -4.36 40.78
C THR A 243 -34.37 -5.58 40.20
N GLY A 244 -33.75 -6.75 40.40
CA GLY A 244 -34.29 -8.03 39.93
C GLY A 244 -33.99 -8.30 38.46
N ASP A 245 -34.86 -9.06 37.82
CA ASP A 245 -34.69 -9.53 36.44
C ASP A 245 -35.10 -8.45 35.44
N ARG A 246 -34.15 -8.06 34.59
CA ARG A 246 -34.30 -7.11 33.48
C ARG A 246 -35.50 -7.41 32.57
N THR A 247 -35.87 -8.68 32.39
CA THR A 247 -36.99 -9.10 31.54
C THR A 247 -38.37 -8.69 32.09
N LYS A 248 -38.44 -8.27 33.36
CA LYS A 248 -39.66 -7.77 34.01
C LYS A 248 -39.94 -6.29 33.72
N TYR A 249 -39.05 -5.63 33.00
CA TYR A 249 -39.13 -4.23 32.62
C TYR A 249 -39.36 -4.10 31.13
N GLU A 250 -40.28 -3.22 30.75
CA GLU A 250 -40.60 -2.95 29.36
C GLU A 250 -40.75 -1.44 29.10
N PRO A 251 -40.54 -0.99 27.86
CA PRO A 251 -40.60 0.42 27.55
C PRO A 251 -41.91 1.08 27.98
N GLY A 252 -41.82 2.33 28.45
CA GLY A 252 -42.92 3.09 29.01
C GLY A 252 -43.18 2.85 30.49
N ASP A 253 -42.52 1.88 31.13
CA ASP A 253 -42.55 1.72 32.59
C ASP A 253 -42.01 2.98 33.28
N VAL A 254 -42.78 3.51 34.23
CA VAL A 254 -42.34 4.59 35.13
C VAL A 254 -41.52 4.00 36.27
N LEU A 255 -40.32 4.53 36.47
CA LEU A 255 -39.32 4.02 37.39
C LEU A 255 -39.13 4.94 38.59
N VAL A 256 -38.78 4.34 39.71
CA VAL A 256 -38.40 5.02 40.96
C VAL A 256 -37.05 4.47 41.44
N ILE A 257 -36.33 5.26 42.24
CA ILE A 257 -35.16 4.77 42.99
C ILE A 257 -35.59 3.63 43.91
N ASP A 258 -34.81 2.55 43.94
CA ASP A 258 -34.98 1.50 44.94
C ASP A 258 -34.37 1.93 46.28
N PRO A 259 -35.18 2.17 47.33
CA PRO A 259 -34.65 2.59 48.63
C PRO A 259 -33.85 1.50 49.35
N LYS A 260 -33.91 0.24 48.88
CA LYS A 260 -33.20 -0.90 49.47
C LYS A 260 -31.94 -1.29 48.68
N ALA A 261 -31.74 -0.75 47.49
CA ALA A 261 -30.59 -1.03 46.64
C ALA A 261 -30.04 0.26 46.02
N PRO A 262 -29.10 0.94 46.70
CA PRO A 262 -28.52 2.20 46.21
C PRO A 262 -27.99 2.08 44.78
N GLY A 263 -28.33 3.06 43.93
CA GLY A 263 -27.93 3.09 42.52
C GLY A 263 -28.83 2.27 41.58
N LYS A 264 -29.81 1.52 42.11
CA LYS A 264 -30.76 0.74 41.31
C LYS A 264 -32.13 1.38 41.25
N PHE A 265 -32.86 1.00 40.20
CA PHE A 265 -34.21 1.46 39.93
C PHE A 265 -35.19 0.29 39.87
N LEU A 266 -36.45 0.55 40.22
CA LEU A 266 -37.54 -0.40 40.11
C LEU A 266 -38.79 0.25 39.55
N LYS A 267 -39.77 -0.56 39.12
CA LYS A 267 -41.06 -0.04 38.65
C LYS A 267 -41.76 0.67 39.79
N SER A 268 -42.22 1.89 39.54
CA SER A 268 -43.09 2.63 40.47
C SER A 268 -44.23 1.73 40.95
N ASN A 269 -44.54 1.79 42.24
CA ASN A 269 -45.53 0.91 42.88
C ASN A 269 -46.42 1.66 43.88
N GLU A 270 -46.27 2.98 43.98
CA GLU A 270 -47.02 3.84 44.89
C GLU A 270 -47.39 5.15 44.21
N ALA A 271 -48.59 5.66 44.53
CA ALA A 271 -49.12 6.91 44.00
C ALA A 271 -48.38 8.13 44.59
N TYR A 272 -47.97 9.07 43.73
CA TYR A 272 -47.20 10.28 44.10
C TYR A 272 -45.91 9.97 44.86
N SER A 273 -45.12 9.01 44.38
CA SER A 273 -43.81 8.71 44.95
C SER A 273 -42.85 9.86 44.66
N THR A 274 -42.15 10.35 45.68
CA THR A 274 -41.08 11.34 45.54
C THR A 274 -39.75 10.74 45.07
N MET A 275 -39.72 9.42 44.85
CA MET A 275 -38.56 8.70 44.30
C MET A 275 -38.67 8.54 42.77
N ALA A 276 -39.68 9.13 42.14
CA ALA A 276 -39.89 9.03 40.70
C ALA A 276 -38.68 9.59 39.95
N SER A 277 -38.11 8.75 39.08
CA SER A 277 -36.77 8.97 38.54
C SER A 277 -36.72 8.93 37.04
N GLY A 278 -37.76 8.52 36.33
CA GLY A 278 -37.76 8.53 34.88
C GLY A 278 -38.70 7.49 34.29
N VAL A 279 -38.58 7.30 32.98
CA VAL A 279 -39.37 6.32 32.23
C VAL A 279 -38.44 5.49 31.37
N TYR A 280 -38.66 4.18 31.32
CA TYR A 280 -37.89 3.32 30.42
C TYR A 280 -38.16 3.72 28.95
N SER A 281 -37.14 4.27 28.29
CA SER A 281 -37.21 4.74 26.91
C SER A 281 -37.34 3.59 25.90
N THR A 282 -38.18 3.79 24.89
CA THR A 282 -38.24 2.90 23.73
C THR A 282 -37.07 3.11 22.78
N LYS A 283 -36.61 4.35 22.64
CA LYS A 283 -35.65 4.75 21.61
C LYS A 283 -35.00 6.09 21.99
N PRO A 284 -33.98 6.08 22.86
CA PRO A 284 -33.29 7.29 23.26
C PRO A 284 -32.50 7.92 22.11
N GLY A 285 -32.43 9.26 22.09
CA GLY A 285 -31.58 10.01 21.16
C GLY A 285 -30.11 10.00 21.57
N PHE A 286 -29.87 10.00 22.88
CA PHE A 286 -28.57 9.83 23.52
C PHE A 286 -28.71 8.94 24.76
N VAL A 287 -27.72 8.06 24.99
CA VAL A 287 -27.63 7.23 26.19
C VAL A 287 -26.32 7.47 26.90
N GLY A 288 -26.37 8.04 28.10
CA GLY A 288 -25.24 8.10 29.03
C GLY A 288 -24.99 6.74 29.68
N ARG A 289 -23.74 6.44 30.01
CA ARG A 289 -23.33 5.21 30.69
C ARG A 289 -22.23 5.45 31.71
N PHE A 290 -22.23 4.66 32.78
CA PHE A 290 -21.22 4.72 33.84
C PHE A 290 -20.00 3.80 33.58
N HIS A 291 -20.16 2.76 32.77
CA HIS A 291 -19.11 1.80 32.40
C HIS A 291 -18.98 1.62 30.88
N GLU A 292 -17.87 1.04 30.46
CA GLU A 292 -17.60 0.74 29.04
C GLU A 292 -18.68 -0.15 28.45
N ALA A 293 -19.08 0.11 27.20
CA ALA A 293 -20.16 -0.65 26.55
C ALA A 293 -19.84 -2.15 26.36
N SER A 294 -18.56 -2.53 26.46
CA SER A 294 -18.11 -3.92 26.41
C SER A 294 -18.21 -4.66 27.75
N ASP A 295 -18.55 -3.99 28.85
CA ASP A 295 -18.71 -4.64 30.16
C ASP A 295 -19.90 -5.61 30.12
N PRO A 296 -19.76 -6.88 30.53
CA PRO A 296 -20.88 -7.83 30.59
C PRO A 296 -22.10 -7.34 31.38
N ALA A 297 -21.92 -6.50 32.41
CA ALA A 297 -23.03 -5.92 33.18
C ALA A 297 -23.98 -5.07 32.32
N SER A 298 -23.47 -4.53 31.21
CA SER A 298 -24.23 -3.76 30.22
C SER A 298 -25.43 -4.50 29.62
N ALA A 299 -25.48 -5.83 29.69
CA ALA A 299 -26.58 -6.63 29.14
C ALA A 299 -27.87 -6.52 29.97
N ASP A 300 -27.77 -6.22 31.26
CA ASP A 300 -28.88 -6.23 32.21
C ASP A 300 -29.44 -4.83 32.52
N GLU A 301 -28.86 -3.78 31.95
CA GLU A 301 -29.28 -2.39 32.13
C GLU A 301 -30.49 -2.01 31.27
N ILE A 302 -31.17 -0.91 31.62
CA ILE A 302 -32.18 -0.24 30.79
C ILE A 302 -31.86 1.21 30.51
N PRO A 303 -32.21 1.74 29.33
CA PRO A 303 -32.20 3.17 29.08
C PRO A 303 -33.38 3.84 29.79
N MET A 304 -33.14 4.48 30.93
CA MET A 304 -34.12 5.31 31.62
C MET A 304 -34.02 6.76 31.12
N ALA A 305 -35.07 7.24 30.46
CA ALA A 305 -35.18 8.63 30.05
C ALA A 305 -35.41 9.53 31.26
N MET A 306 -34.54 10.54 31.37
CA MET A 306 -34.58 11.56 32.43
C MET A 306 -35.18 12.88 31.90
N LEU A 307 -35.16 13.07 30.59
CA LEU A 307 -35.69 14.24 29.91
C LEU A 307 -36.08 13.95 28.45
N GLY A 308 -37.06 14.68 27.93
CA GLY A 308 -37.48 14.61 26.53
C GLY A 308 -38.78 13.86 26.30
N ARG A 309 -39.08 13.50 25.05
CA ARG A 309 -40.40 12.94 24.67
C ARG A 309 -40.38 11.42 24.69
N VAL A 310 -41.14 10.82 25.59
CA VAL A 310 -41.14 9.37 25.82
C VAL A 310 -42.57 8.84 25.79
N PRO A 311 -42.86 7.74 25.07
CA PRO A 311 -44.11 7.01 25.28
C PRO A 311 -44.12 6.40 26.69
N THR A 312 -45.08 6.80 27.50
CA THR A 312 -45.19 6.42 28.91
C THR A 312 -46.51 5.71 29.15
N LYS A 313 -46.45 4.63 29.94
CA LYS A 313 -47.65 3.93 30.40
C LYS A 313 -48.39 4.78 31.41
N VAL A 314 -49.70 4.94 31.20
CA VAL A 314 -50.55 5.80 32.02
C VAL A 314 -51.89 5.14 32.35
N THR A 315 -52.46 5.51 33.49
CA THR A 315 -53.77 5.08 33.97
C THR A 315 -54.65 6.29 34.26
N ALA A 316 -55.96 6.17 33.99
CA ALA A 316 -56.97 7.17 34.29
C ALA A 316 -57.52 7.07 35.74
N GLU A 317 -56.77 6.44 36.66
CA GLU A 317 -57.14 6.27 38.08
C GLU A 317 -57.48 7.60 38.76
N ASN A 318 -56.77 8.68 38.43
CA ASN A 318 -57.05 10.05 38.89
C ASN A 318 -57.89 10.87 37.90
N GLY A 319 -58.70 10.19 37.09
CA GLY A 319 -59.52 10.77 36.04
C GLY A 319 -58.82 10.88 34.68
N PRO A 320 -59.53 11.39 33.65
CA PRO A 320 -59.02 11.54 32.30
C PRO A 320 -57.75 12.40 32.25
N ILE A 321 -56.76 11.96 31.46
CA ILE A 321 -55.52 12.70 31.17
C ILE A 321 -55.73 13.52 29.91
N GLN A 322 -55.43 14.81 30.00
CA GLN A 322 -55.47 15.75 28.89
C GLN A 322 -54.07 16.31 28.61
N VAL A 323 -53.85 16.76 27.38
CA VAL A 323 -52.58 17.41 27.01
C VAL A 323 -52.32 18.58 27.94
N GLY A 324 -51.11 18.63 28.51
CA GLY A 324 -50.69 19.66 29.46
C GLY A 324 -50.83 19.28 30.93
N ASP A 325 -51.53 18.19 31.25
CA ASP A 325 -51.63 17.70 32.63
C ASP A 325 -50.26 17.26 33.17
N LEU A 326 -50.00 17.59 34.45
CA LEU A 326 -48.85 17.04 35.17
C LEU A 326 -49.13 15.59 35.52
N LEU A 327 -48.14 14.73 35.30
CA LEU A 327 -48.22 13.31 35.61
C LEU A 327 -47.32 12.96 36.79
N VAL A 328 -47.79 12.03 37.61
CA VAL A 328 -47.11 11.47 38.79
C VAL A 328 -47.20 9.95 38.71
N THR A 329 -46.44 9.22 39.53
CA THR A 329 -46.62 7.75 39.66
C THR A 329 -48.03 7.40 40.14
N SER A 330 -48.57 6.27 39.69
CA SER A 330 -49.89 5.76 40.08
C SER A 330 -49.80 4.61 41.10
N SER A 331 -50.95 4.13 41.60
CA SER A 331 -50.97 2.89 42.38
C SER A 331 -50.80 1.63 41.51
N THR A 332 -51.00 1.78 40.20
CA THR A 332 -50.75 0.72 39.21
C THR A 332 -49.26 0.63 38.90
N MET A 333 -48.67 -0.54 39.13
CA MET A 333 -47.22 -0.72 39.04
C MET A 333 -46.66 -0.37 37.66
N GLY A 334 -45.72 0.58 37.59
CA GLY A 334 -45.06 1.04 36.37
C GLY A 334 -45.86 2.07 35.56
N TYR A 335 -47.02 2.54 36.05
CA TYR A 335 -47.88 3.48 35.33
C TYR A 335 -47.85 4.87 36.00
N ALA A 336 -47.96 5.91 35.17
CA ALA A 336 -48.24 7.26 35.63
C ALA A 336 -49.76 7.53 35.66
N MET A 337 -50.17 8.57 36.38
CA MET A 337 -51.54 9.09 36.36
C MET A 337 -51.52 10.60 36.46
N LYS A 338 -52.68 11.23 36.24
CA LYS A 338 -52.86 12.67 36.44
C LYS A 338 -52.57 13.06 37.90
N GLY A 339 -51.70 14.05 38.08
CA GLY A 339 -51.44 14.68 39.38
C GLY A 339 -52.50 15.72 39.71
N THR A 340 -53.43 15.39 40.60
CA THR A 340 -54.56 16.24 41.02
C THR A 340 -54.32 16.91 42.37
N ASP A 341 -53.57 16.26 43.27
CA ASP A 341 -53.23 16.80 44.58
C ASP A 341 -51.99 17.70 44.52
N ARG A 342 -52.23 19.02 44.49
CA ARG A 342 -51.17 20.03 44.43
C ARG A 342 -50.19 19.98 45.60
N SER A 343 -50.59 19.48 46.77
CA SER A 343 -49.72 19.43 47.95
C SER A 343 -48.65 18.33 47.84
N ARG A 344 -48.88 17.33 46.98
CA ARG A 344 -48.00 16.17 46.79
C ARG A 344 -47.23 16.18 45.47
N LEU A 345 -47.37 17.23 44.66
CA LEU A 345 -46.71 17.29 43.34
C LEU A 345 -45.19 17.50 43.47
N VAL A 346 -44.73 18.22 44.48
CA VAL A 346 -43.30 18.52 44.65
C VAL A 346 -42.52 17.22 44.85
N GLY A 347 -41.57 16.95 43.94
CA GLY A 347 -40.75 15.73 43.89
C GLY A 347 -41.44 14.49 43.30
N ALA A 348 -42.76 14.53 43.03
CA ALA A 348 -43.50 13.39 42.49
C ALA A 348 -43.83 13.51 40.99
N VAL A 349 -43.68 14.71 40.42
CA VAL A 349 -43.96 14.96 39.00
C VAL A 349 -42.89 14.30 38.14
N ILE A 350 -43.33 13.44 37.22
CA ILE A 350 -42.45 12.80 36.23
C ILE A 350 -42.39 13.58 34.91
N GLY A 351 -43.37 14.42 34.65
CA GLY A 351 -43.47 15.17 33.41
C GLY A 351 -44.87 15.68 33.11
N LYS A 352 -45.06 16.07 31.84
CA LYS A 352 -46.31 16.65 31.33
C LYS A 352 -46.85 15.85 30.15
N ALA A 353 -48.15 15.56 30.17
CA ALA A 353 -48.82 14.84 29.11
C ALA A 353 -48.75 15.60 27.78
N LEU A 354 -48.32 14.92 26.71
CA LEU A 354 -48.41 15.38 25.32
C LEU A 354 -49.49 14.64 24.52
N GLY A 355 -50.09 13.60 25.11
CA GLY A 355 -51.28 12.90 24.60
C GLY A 355 -52.37 12.82 25.68
N SER A 356 -53.53 12.29 25.31
CA SER A 356 -54.69 12.16 26.20
C SER A 356 -55.06 10.69 26.44
N LEU A 357 -55.73 10.43 27.55
CA LEU A 357 -56.35 9.14 27.88
C LEU A 357 -57.68 9.39 28.61
N ASP A 358 -58.80 8.90 28.06
CA ASP A 358 -60.12 9.16 28.64
C ASP A 358 -60.46 8.24 29.81
N SER A 359 -60.10 6.95 29.74
CA SER A 359 -60.36 5.96 30.79
C SER A 359 -59.42 4.76 30.69
N GLY A 360 -59.37 3.92 31.73
CA GLY A 360 -58.57 2.69 31.74
C GLY A 360 -57.06 2.94 31.78
N THR A 361 -56.30 2.11 31.06
CA THR A 361 -54.85 2.23 30.92
C THR A 361 -54.46 2.37 29.46
N GLY A 362 -53.29 2.96 29.19
CA GLY A 362 -52.77 3.13 27.84
C GLY A 362 -51.33 3.60 27.82
N THR A 363 -50.83 3.94 26.64
CA THR A 363 -49.53 4.59 26.46
C THR A 363 -49.74 5.91 25.75
N ILE A 364 -49.23 7.00 26.32
CA ILE A 364 -49.28 8.33 25.71
C ILE A 364 -47.88 8.92 25.64
N MET A 365 -47.67 9.89 24.75
CA MET A 365 -46.43 10.66 24.77
C MET A 365 -46.43 11.60 25.98
N VAL A 366 -45.31 11.63 26.70
CA VAL A 366 -45.08 12.52 27.84
C VAL A 366 -43.77 13.27 27.61
N LEU A 367 -43.77 14.56 27.90
CA LEU A 367 -42.54 15.34 28.05
C LEU A 367 -42.00 15.08 29.45
N ILE A 368 -41.00 14.23 29.56
CA ILE A 368 -40.29 13.94 30.81
C ILE A 368 -39.43 15.14 31.17
N THR A 369 -39.61 15.61 32.40
CA THR A 369 -38.83 16.68 33.02
C THR A 369 -38.84 16.41 34.52
N LEU A 370 -37.82 15.71 35.01
CA LEU A 370 -37.72 15.43 36.45
C LEU A 370 -37.41 16.75 37.19
N GLN A 371 -38.11 16.97 38.30
CA GLN A 371 -38.04 18.19 39.13
C GLN A 371 -37.67 17.85 40.56
#